data_AF-A0A434F6D8-F1
#
_entry.id   AF-A0A434F6D8-F1
#
_cell.length_a   1.000
_cell.length_b   1.000
_cell.length_c   1.000
_cell.angle_alpha   90.00
_cell.angle_beta   90.00
_cell.angle_gamma   90.00
#
_symmetry.space_group_name_H-M   'P 1'
#
loop_
_entity.id
_entity.type
_entity.pdbx_description
1 polymer ?
#
loop_
_entity_poly.entity_id
_entity_poly.type
_entity_poly.pdbx_seq_one_letter_code
_entity_poly.pdbx_strand_id
1 'polypeptide(L)'
;GAGSPAAAGMALSMQILGTGNVAMCVFGDGAAQTGICHEAMNMAGLWKLPVVFVLEHNQFGLTVPSDVQSPVADLSIRAAGYAMPAKIVDGNDAVAVYRAVSAMAERARRGEGPGMVECKTYRVEGFSTSDMGGYQKPDDIAAWKARDPLIISRKALLGDVGEARLADIEAAAKAETDEAFEVALSDPMPEFLVDEACNPYSETH
;
A
#
# COMPACT_ATOMS: atom_id res chain seq x y z
N GLY A 1 10.17 4.01 2.65
CA GLY A 1 11.31 3.54 1.84
C GLY A 1 11.75 2.14 2.20
N ALA A 2 12.00 1.84 3.48
CA ALA A 2 12.62 0.57 3.92
C ALA A 2 11.83 -0.71 3.60
N GLY A 3 10.52 -0.62 3.34
CA GLY A 3 9.72 -1.77 2.89
C GLY A 3 10.16 -2.34 1.53
N SER A 4 10.65 -1.49 0.62
CA SER A 4 11.06 -1.91 -0.72
C SER A 4 12.23 -2.93 -0.71
N PRO A 5 13.37 -2.68 -0.03
CA PRO A 5 14.44 -3.68 0.05
C PRO A 5 14.04 -4.93 0.84
N ALA A 6 13.20 -4.81 1.88
CA ALA A 6 12.69 -5.97 2.61
C ALA A 6 11.83 -6.87 1.71
N ALA A 7 10.95 -6.28 0.89
CA ALA A 7 10.14 -7.01 -0.08
C ALA A 7 10.99 -7.69 -1.16
N ALA A 8 12.03 -7.02 -1.65
CA ALA A 8 12.99 -7.62 -2.58
C ALA A 8 13.72 -8.82 -1.94
N GLY A 9 14.16 -8.71 -0.69
CA GLY A 9 14.77 -9.82 0.05
C GLY A 9 13.81 -11.02 0.24
N MET A 10 12.55 -10.74 0.60
CA MET A 10 11.52 -11.78 0.69
C MET A 10 11.27 -12.47 -0.66
N ALA A 11 11.16 -11.70 -1.75
CA ALA A 11 10.97 -12.24 -3.09
C ALA A 11 12.17 -13.08 -3.55
N LEU A 12 13.39 -12.66 -3.22
CA LEU A 12 14.61 -13.44 -3.47
C LEU A 12 14.55 -14.79 -2.74
N SER A 13 14.17 -14.80 -1.46
CA SER A 13 13.99 -16.03 -0.69
C SER A 13 12.94 -16.94 -1.32
N MET A 14 11.77 -16.41 -1.70
CA MET A 14 10.71 -17.17 -2.38
C MET A 14 11.18 -17.78 -3.70
N GLN A 15 11.98 -17.06 -4.46
CA GLN A 15 12.56 -17.53 -5.71
C GLN A 15 13.58 -18.65 -5.48
N ILE A 16 14.50 -18.49 -4.52
CA ILE A 16 15.51 -19.50 -4.18
C ILE A 16 14.86 -20.79 -3.66
N LEU A 17 13.86 -20.65 -2.80
CA LEU A 17 13.15 -21.78 -2.18
C LEU A 17 12.07 -22.40 -3.09
N GLY A 18 11.76 -21.77 -4.24
CA GLY A 18 10.77 -22.28 -5.18
C GLY A 18 9.35 -22.34 -4.63
N THR A 19 8.96 -21.44 -3.71
CA THR A 19 7.66 -21.51 -3.03
C THR A 19 6.48 -21.13 -3.92
N GLY A 20 6.72 -20.49 -5.07
CA GLY A 20 5.68 -19.99 -5.95
C GLY A 20 4.90 -18.80 -5.37
N ASN A 21 5.38 -18.21 -4.27
CA ASN A 21 4.80 -17.01 -3.66
C ASN A 21 5.29 -15.73 -4.33
N VAL A 22 4.57 -14.63 -4.11
CA VAL A 22 4.90 -13.30 -4.62
C VAL A 22 4.89 -12.33 -3.44
N ALA A 23 5.95 -11.53 -3.30
CA ALA A 23 5.99 -10.46 -2.31
C ALA A 23 5.20 -9.24 -2.82
N MET A 24 4.46 -8.58 -1.93
CA MET A 24 3.79 -7.31 -2.23
C MET A 24 4.42 -6.20 -1.40
N CYS A 25 4.80 -5.10 -2.05
CA CYS A 25 5.35 -3.92 -1.41
C CYS A 25 4.41 -2.75 -1.62
N VAL A 26 3.66 -2.35 -0.59
CA VAL A 26 2.81 -1.16 -0.61
C VAL A 26 3.58 0.03 -0.05
N PHE A 27 3.55 1.17 -0.74
CA PHE A 27 4.31 2.36 -0.37
C PHE A 27 3.71 3.64 -0.98
N GLY A 28 3.98 4.80 -0.38
CA GLY A 28 3.48 6.10 -0.87
C GLY A 28 4.43 6.86 -1.80
N ASP A 29 3.94 7.94 -2.40
CA ASP A 29 4.69 8.80 -3.34
C ASP A 29 5.92 9.47 -2.73
N GLY A 30 5.90 9.78 -1.43
CA GLY A 30 7.09 10.24 -0.71
C GLY A 30 8.14 9.13 -0.52
N ALA A 31 7.69 7.89 -0.21
CA ALA A 31 8.60 6.75 -0.11
C ALA A 31 9.25 6.41 -1.47
N ALA A 32 8.54 6.66 -2.57
CA ALA A 32 9.02 6.48 -3.93
C ALA A 32 10.19 7.41 -4.31
N GLN A 33 10.48 8.45 -3.52
CA GLN A 33 11.62 9.35 -3.72
C GLN A 33 12.92 8.88 -3.02
N THR A 34 12.84 7.83 -2.20
CA THR A 34 14.00 7.36 -1.43
C THR A 34 14.95 6.54 -2.31
N GLY A 35 16.26 6.79 -2.21
CA GLY A 35 17.29 6.06 -2.99
C GLY A 35 17.18 4.53 -2.86
N ILE A 36 16.96 4.06 -1.63
CA ILE A 36 16.77 2.62 -1.33
C ILE A 36 15.58 1.99 -2.05
N CYS A 37 14.56 2.78 -2.43
CA CYS A 37 13.44 2.29 -3.23
C CYS A 37 13.90 1.98 -4.66
N HIS A 38 14.69 2.89 -5.25
CA HIS A 38 15.24 2.73 -6.59
C HIS A 38 16.24 1.58 -6.68
N GLU A 39 17.11 1.43 -5.68
CA GLU A 39 18.05 0.30 -5.58
C GLU A 39 17.31 -1.05 -5.51
N ALA A 40 16.28 -1.14 -4.66
CA ALA A 40 15.46 -2.35 -4.53
C ALA A 40 14.73 -2.70 -5.83
N MET A 41 14.13 -1.72 -6.51
CA MET A 41 13.46 -1.95 -7.81
C MET A 41 14.44 -2.36 -8.90
N ASN A 42 15.63 -1.77 -8.93
CA ASN A 42 16.70 -2.15 -9.86
C ASN A 42 17.13 -3.61 -9.66
N MET A 43 17.37 -4.02 -8.41
CA MET A 43 17.71 -5.41 -8.08
C MET A 43 16.57 -6.38 -8.42
N ALA A 44 15.32 -6.00 -8.12
CA ALA A 44 14.15 -6.80 -8.45
C ALA A 44 14.03 -7.03 -9.96
N GLY A 45 14.25 -6.00 -10.77
CA GLY A 45 14.29 -6.10 -12.23
C GLY A 45 15.40 -7.01 -12.73
N LEU A 46 16.63 -6.79 -12.24
CA LEU A 46 17.83 -7.56 -12.61
C LEU A 46 17.65 -9.06 -12.39
N TRP A 47 17.11 -9.45 -11.24
CA TRP A 47 16.96 -10.86 -10.84
C TRP A 47 15.60 -11.46 -11.17
N LYS A 48 14.74 -10.69 -11.86
CA LYS A 48 13.35 -11.07 -12.18
C LYS A 48 12.59 -11.58 -10.94
N LEU A 49 12.73 -10.88 -9.83
CA LEU A 49 12.16 -11.30 -8.55
C LEU A 49 10.62 -11.32 -8.60
N PRO A 50 9.98 -12.27 -7.89
CA PRO A 50 8.53 -12.34 -7.79
C PRO A 50 7.99 -11.30 -6.80
N VAL A 51 8.01 -10.02 -7.17
CA VAL A 51 7.53 -8.90 -6.35
C VAL A 51 6.63 -7.93 -7.13
N VAL A 52 5.55 -7.49 -6.49
CA VAL A 52 4.68 -6.43 -7.00
C VAL A 52 4.82 -5.18 -6.13
N PHE A 53 5.22 -4.07 -6.75
CA PHE A 53 5.31 -2.76 -6.12
C PHE A 53 3.99 -2.00 -6.33
N VAL A 54 3.24 -1.80 -5.25
CA VAL A 54 1.96 -1.07 -5.26
C VAL A 54 2.19 0.32 -4.67
N LEU A 55 2.19 1.32 -5.54
CA LEU A 55 2.35 2.71 -5.16
C LEU A 55 0.97 3.33 -4.87
N GLU A 56 0.70 3.63 -3.61
CA GLU A 56 -0.45 4.44 -3.19
C GLU A 56 -0.10 5.92 -3.34
N HIS A 57 -0.38 6.47 -4.52
CA HIS A 57 -0.05 7.85 -4.84
C HIS A 57 -1.17 8.76 -4.33
N ASN A 58 -1.05 9.20 -3.08
CA ASN A 58 -2.09 9.94 -2.35
C ASN A 58 -1.94 11.48 -2.43
N GLN A 59 -1.07 11.94 -3.33
CA GLN A 59 -0.72 13.34 -3.62
C GLN A 59 0.18 14.04 -2.58
N PHE A 60 0.57 13.38 -1.48
CA PHE A 60 1.35 14.00 -0.41
C PHE A 60 2.35 13.06 0.29
N GLY A 61 3.61 13.48 0.33
CA GLY A 61 4.63 12.94 1.23
C GLY A 61 4.67 13.74 2.52
N LEU A 62 4.12 13.20 3.61
CA LEU A 62 3.89 13.95 4.84
C LEU A 62 3.00 15.19 4.54
N THR A 63 3.53 16.41 4.58
CA THR A 63 2.83 17.65 4.24
C THR A 63 3.18 18.20 2.85
N VAL A 64 4.11 17.55 2.15
CA VAL A 64 4.70 18.06 0.91
C VAL A 64 3.92 17.50 -0.29
N PRO A 65 3.39 18.34 -1.21
CA PRO A 65 2.63 17.86 -2.36
C PRO A 65 3.53 17.12 -3.37
N SER A 66 2.97 16.18 -4.15
CA SER A 66 3.77 15.33 -5.05
C SER A 66 4.46 16.10 -6.18
N ASP A 67 3.89 17.23 -6.63
CA ASP A 67 4.44 18.08 -7.69
C ASP A 67 5.71 18.86 -7.29
N VAL A 68 5.98 19.00 -5.99
CA VAL A 68 7.27 19.52 -5.50
C VAL A 68 8.25 18.42 -5.08
N GLN A 69 7.79 17.18 -4.96
CA GLN A 69 8.62 16.02 -4.63
C GLN A 69 9.20 15.33 -5.87
N SER A 70 8.55 15.49 -7.03
CA SER A 70 8.91 14.77 -8.25
C SER A 70 8.79 15.66 -9.49
N PRO A 71 9.74 15.58 -10.43
CA PRO A 71 9.66 16.30 -11.70
C PRO A 71 8.64 15.68 -12.69
N VAL A 72 8.04 14.55 -12.33
CA VAL A 72 7.05 13.83 -13.15
C VAL A 72 5.78 13.57 -12.34
N ALA A 73 4.62 13.71 -12.98
CA ALA A 73 3.31 13.51 -12.36
C ALA A 73 3.00 12.02 -12.13
N ASP A 74 3.43 11.15 -13.02
CA ASP A 74 3.23 9.70 -12.95
C ASP A 74 4.55 9.03 -12.60
N LEU A 75 4.63 8.50 -11.38
CA LEU A 75 5.87 7.87 -10.90
C LEU A 75 6.11 6.51 -11.59
N SER A 76 5.08 5.90 -12.18
CA SER A 76 5.13 4.68 -12.97
C SER A 76 6.09 4.75 -14.14
N ILE A 77 6.39 5.95 -14.65
CA ILE A 77 7.38 6.13 -15.72
C ILE A 77 8.76 5.60 -15.32
N ARG A 78 9.09 5.62 -14.02
CA ARG A 78 10.37 5.13 -13.50
C ARG A 78 10.53 3.62 -13.65
N ALA A 79 9.43 2.86 -13.65
CA ALA A 79 9.45 1.40 -13.75
C ALA A 79 10.14 0.90 -15.03
N ALA A 80 9.96 1.62 -16.14
CA ALA A 80 10.62 1.29 -17.41
C ALA A 80 12.15 1.27 -17.28
N GLY A 81 12.71 2.17 -16.45
CA GLY A 81 14.15 2.21 -16.16
C GLY A 81 14.68 0.98 -15.42
N TYR A 82 13.80 0.17 -14.80
CA TYR A 82 14.13 -1.07 -14.11
C TYR A 82 13.75 -2.32 -14.90
N ALA A 83 13.45 -2.19 -16.20
CA ALA A 83 12.91 -3.27 -17.03
C ALA A 83 11.65 -3.93 -16.44
N MET A 84 10.82 -3.12 -15.77
CA MET A 84 9.61 -3.54 -15.07
C MET A 84 8.37 -2.90 -15.72
N PRO A 85 7.31 -3.67 -16.05
CA PRO A 85 6.06 -3.10 -16.53
C PRO A 85 5.35 -2.34 -15.40
N ALA A 86 4.61 -1.29 -15.76
CA ALA A 86 3.76 -0.56 -14.83
C ALA A 86 2.36 -0.32 -15.37
N LYS A 87 1.39 -0.19 -14.46
CA LYS A 87 0.02 0.25 -14.76
C LYS A 87 -0.37 1.39 -13.82
N ILE A 88 -1.04 2.40 -14.37
CA ILE A 88 -1.73 3.42 -13.58
C ILE A 88 -3.19 3.01 -13.48
N VAL A 89 -3.77 3.06 -12.28
CA VAL A 89 -5.19 2.79 -12.04
C VAL A 89 -5.81 3.86 -11.16
N ASP A 90 -7.13 3.98 -11.24
CA ASP A 90 -7.90 4.69 -10.22
C ASP A 90 -7.80 3.92 -8.90
N GLY A 91 -7.12 4.52 -7.92
CA GLY A 91 -6.91 3.89 -6.61
C GLY A 91 -8.17 3.78 -5.77
N ASN A 92 -9.22 4.53 -6.12
CA ASN A 92 -10.52 4.45 -5.43
C ASN A 92 -11.48 3.44 -6.09
N ASP A 93 -11.10 2.82 -7.20
CA ASP A 93 -11.83 1.70 -7.81
C ASP A 93 -11.17 0.37 -7.39
N ALA A 94 -11.77 -0.30 -6.41
CA ALA A 94 -11.26 -1.56 -5.87
C ALA A 94 -11.13 -2.67 -6.92
N VAL A 95 -12.01 -2.68 -7.94
CA VAL A 95 -11.97 -3.68 -9.03
C VAL A 95 -10.81 -3.39 -9.98
N ALA A 96 -10.57 -2.11 -10.30
CA ALA A 96 -9.43 -1.71 -11.11
C ALA A 96 -8.09 -2.06 -10.43
N VAL A 97 -7.97 -1.76 -9.13
CA VAL A 97 -6.80 -2.11 -8.32
C VAL A 97 -6.60 -3.62 -8.28
N TYR A 98 -7.64 -4.39 -7.96
CA TYR A 98 -7.59 -5.86 -7.92
C TYR A 98 -7.10 -6.45 -9.25
N ARG A 99 -7.69 -6.03 -10.38
CA ARG A 99 -7.32 -6.55 -11.71
C ARG A 99 -5.87 -6.22 -12.07
N ALA A 100 -5.40 -5.01 -11.76
CA ALA A 100 -4.03 -4.61 -12.06
C ALA A 100 -3.01 -5.35 -11.20
N VAL A 101 -3.25 -5.45 -9.89
CA VAL A 101 -2.36 -6.16 -8.95
C VAL A 101 -2.35 -7.66 -9.25
N SER A 102 -3.50 -8.29 -9.46
CA SER A 102 -3.58 -9.72 -9.81
C SER A 102 -2.81 -10.03 -11.10
N ALA A 103 -2.95 -9.21 -12.14
CA ALA A 103 -2.22 -9.42 -13.39
C ALA A 103 -0.69 -9.32 -13.19
N MET A 104 -0.20 -8.38 -12.37
CA MET A 104 1.23 -8.27 -12.05
C MET A 104 1.71 -9.43 -11.17
N ALA A 105 0.88 -9.88 -10.22
CA ALA A 105 1.20 -10.99 -9.34
C ALA A 105 1.28 -12.32 -10.12
N GLU A 106 0.34 -12.57 -11.04
CA GLU A 106 0.40 -13.75 -11.93
C GLU A 106 1.65 -13.74 -12.80
N ARG A 107 2.01 -12.59 -13.36
CA ARG A 107 3.24 -12.40 -14.14
C ARG A 107 4.49 -12.70 -13.31
N ALA A 108 4.58 -12.12 -12.11
CA ALA A 108 5.67 -12.36 -11.17
C ALA A 108 5.80 -13.85 -10.82
N ARG A 109 4.67 -14.54 -10.61
CA ARG A 109 4.62 -15.98 -10.30
C ARG A 109 5.10 -16.86 -11.45
N ARG A 110 4.96 -16.42 -12.70
CA ARG A 110 5.50 -17.11 -13.89
C ARG A 110 6.99 -16.85 -14.13
N GLY A 111 7.67 -16.14 -13.24
CA GLY A 111 9.10 -15.83 -13.37
C GLY A 111 9.41 -14.77 -14.43
N GLU A 112 8.41 -13.99 -14.84
CA GLU A 112 8.60 -12.91 -15.81
C GLU A 112 9.20 -11.65 -15.16
N GLY A 113 9.31 -11.62 -13.83
CA GLY A 113 9.91 -10.54 -13.06
C GLY A 113 8.90 -9.64 -12.35
N PRO A 114 9.36 -8.52 -11.77
CA PRO A 114 8.51 -7.66 -10.96
C PRO A 114 7.50 -6.88 -11.80
N GLY A 115 6.55 -6.24 -11.14
CA GLY A 115 5.60 -5.30 -11.76
C GLY A 115 5.27 -4.14 -10.81
N MET A 116 4.87 -3.00 -11.37
CA MET A 116 4.43 -1.83 -10.62
C MET A 116 2.96 -1.50 -10.91
N VAL A 117 2.22 -1.11 -9.87
CA VAL A 117 0.87 -0.55 -10.00
C VAL A 117 0.86 0.79 -9.26
N GLU A 118 0.60 1.87 -9.97
CA GLU A 118 0.39 3.20 -9.40
C GLU A 118 -1.11 3.44 -9.22
N CYS A 119 -1.56 3.36 -7.97
CA CYS A 119 -2.92 3.63 -7.55
C CYS A 119 -3.05 5.13 -7.28
N LYS A 120 -3.69 5.87 -8.19
CA LYS A 120 -3.96 7.30 -8.00
C LYS A 120 -5.10 7.47 -7.00
N THR A 121 -4.79 8.02 -5.84
CA THR A 121 -5.75 8.24 -4.75
C THR A 121 -5.46 9.57 -4.06
N TYR A 122 -6.07 9.82 -2.90
CA TYR A 122 -5.92 11.05 -2.15
C TYR A 122 -6.06 10.83 -0.65
N ARG A 123 -5.14 11.40 0.13
CA ARG A 123 -5.28 11.40 1.59
C ARG A 123 -6.15 12.57 2.03
N VAL A 124 -7.40 12.25 2.33
CA VAL A 124 -8.44 13.22 2.71
C VAL A 124 -8.18 13.85 4.07
N GLU A 125 -7.63 13.08 5.00
CA GLU A 125 -7.27 13.53 6.36
C GLU A 125 -5.79 13.96 6.43
N GLY A 126 -5.39 14.51 7.58
CA GLY A 126 -3.97 14.76 7.88
C GLY A 126 -3.11 13.49 7.82
N PHE A 127 -1.79 13.66 7.78
CA PHE A 127 -0.85 12.54 7.72
C PHE A 127 -0.92 11.62 8.95
N SER A 128 -1.27 12.17 10.11
CA SER A 128 -1.40 11.45 11.37
C SER A 128 -2.46 12.08 12.26
N THR A 129 -2.78 11.46 13.40
CA THR A 129 -3.72 12.00 14.39
C THR A 129 -3.28 13.33 15.02
N SER A 130 -1.99 13.69 14.90
CA SER A 130 -1.44 14.98 15.36
C SER A 130 -1.38 16.04 14.26
N ASP A 131 -1.62 15.66 13.00
CA ASP A 131 -1.62 16.56 11.85
C ASP A 131 -3.06 16.96 11.52
N MET A 132 -3.41 18.22 11.77
CA MET A 132 -4.74 18.75 11.48
C MET A 132 -4.95 19.08 9.99
N GLY A 133 -3.95 18.86 9.14
CA GLY A 133 -3.98 19.20 7.71
C GLY A 133 -3.78 20.69 7.45
N GLY A 134 -4.34 21.19 6.35
CA GLY A 134 -4.31 22.60 5.97
C GLY A 134 -3.38 22.94 4.79
N TYR A 135 -2.62 21.95 4.31
CA TYR A 135 -1.84 22.04 3.07
C TYR A 135 -2.60 21.45 1.86
N GLN A 136 -3.67 20.70 2.10
CA GLN A 136 -4.59 20.25 1.07
C GLN A 136 -5.57 21.36 0.67
N LYS A 137 -5.87 21.47 -0.63
CA LYS A 137 -6.88 22.43 -1.11
C LYS A 137 -8.28 21.93 -0.75
N PRO A 138 -9.18 22.77 -0.21
CA PRO A 138 -10.55 22.36 0.12
C PRO A 138 -11.32 21.77 -1.06
N ASP A 139 -11.12 22.31 -2.26
CA ASP A 139 -11.78 21.82 -3.49
C ASP A 139 -11.30 20.42 -3.87
N ASP A 140 -10.01 20.12 -3.70
CA ASP A 140 -9.47 18.78 -3.95
C ASP A 140 -10.06 17.79 -2.94
N ILE A 141 -10.09 18.14 -1.64
CA ILE A 141 -10.72 17.30 -0.61
C ILE A 141 -12.17 16.99 -0.97
N ALA A 142 -12.96 18.01 -1.35
CA ALA A 142 -14.36 17.84 -1.69
C ALA A 142 -14.54 16.92 -2.92
N ALA A 143 -13.72 17.11 -3.97
CA ALA A 143 -13.75 16.28 -5.17
C ALA A 143 -13.39 14.81 -4.88
N TRP A 144 -12.40 14.57 -4.01
CA TRP A 144 -11.98 13.22 -3.64
C TRP A 144 -12.93 12.54 -2.65
N LYS A 145 -13.54 13.27 -1.71
CA LYS A 145 -14.64 12.77 -0.85
C LYS A 145 -15.85 12.32 -1.67
N ALA A 146 -16.20 13.04 -2.73
CA ALA A 146 -17.27 12.62 -3.65
C ALA A 146 -16.94 11.33 -4.42
N ARG A 147 -15.66 10.94 -4.44
CA ARG A 147 -15.14 9.71 -5.05
C ARG A 147 -14.66 8.71 -4.00
N ASP A 148 -15.26 8.70 -2.82
CA ASP A 148 -14.97 7.71 -1.77
C ASP A 148 -15.09 6.28 -2.34
N PRO A 149 -14.06 5.41 -2.17
CA PRO A 149 -14.09 4.04 -2.67
C PRO A 149 -15.26 3.22 -2.16
N LEU A 150 -15.77 3.47 -0.95
CA LEU A 150 -16.94 2.80 -0.40
C LEU A 150 -18.23 3.24 -1.12
N ILE A 151 -18.37 4.54 -1.43
CA ILE A 151 -19.51 5.06 -2.20
C ILE A 151 -19.50 4.48 -3.63
N ILE A 152 -18.33 4.48 -4.28
CA ILE A 152 -18.15 3.92 -5.62
C ILE A 152 -18.51 2.43 -5.62
N SER A 153 -17.96 1.67 -4.67
CA SER A 153 -18.19 0.22 -4.57
C SER A 153 -19.66 -0.10 -4.26
N ARG A 154 -20.29 0.62 -3.32
CA ARG A 154 -21.71 0.43 -2.99
C ARG A 154 -22.58 0.65 -4.22
N LYS A 155 -22.35 1.74 -4.96
CA LYS A 155 -23.10 2.06 -6.17
C LYS A 155 -22.94 0.98 -7.24
N ALA A 156 -21.74 0.45 -7.42
CA ALA A 156 -21.46 -0.61 -8.39
C ALA A 156 -22.16 -1.94 -8.03
N LEU A 157 -22.27 -2.26 -6.73
CA LEU A 157 -22.84 -3.51 -6.25
C LEU A 157 -24.36 -3.49 -6.04
N LEU A 158 -24.98 -2.31 -5.97
CA LEU A 158 -26.38 -2.15 -5.60
C LEU A 158 -27.34 -2.99 -6.45
N GLY A 159 -27.13 -3.03 -7.76
CA GLY A 159 -28.00 -3.76 -8.68
C GLY A 159 -27.96 -5.28 -8.51
N ASP A 160 -26.78 -5.83 -8.23
CA ASP A 160 -26.56 -7.28 -8.16
C ASP A 160 -26.74 -7.83 -6.74
N VAL A 161 -26.47 -7.01 -5.72
CA VAL A 161 -26.48 -7.42 -4.30
C VAL A 161 -27.76 -7.00 -3.59
N GLY A 162 -28.30 -5.83 -3.93
CA GLY A 162 -29.50 -5.25 -3.30
C GLY A 162 -29.23 -4.45 -2.02
N GLU A 163 -30.05 -3.43 -1.78
CA GLU A 163 -29.88 -2.45 -0.69
C GLU A 163 -29.88 -3.10 0.71
N ALA A 164 -30.83 -4.01 0.97
CA ALA A 164 -30.95 -4.66 2.27
C ALA A 164 -29.67 -5.43 2.63
N ARG A 165 -29.12 -6.19 1.67
CA ARG A 165 -27.91 -6.96 1.90
C ARG A 165 -26.68 -6.07 2.08
N LEU A 166 -26.59 -4.96 1.35
CA LEU A 166 -25.49 -3.99 1.53
C LEU A 166 -25.57 -3.32 2.91
N ALA A 167 -26.77 -2.95 3.35
CA ALA A 167 -26.99 -2.41 4.70
C ALA A 167 -26.63 -3.44 5.79
N ASP A 168 -26.98 -4.72 5.61
CA ASP A 168 -26.60 -5.79 6.54
C ASP A 168 -25.08 -5.96 6.64
N ILE A 169 -24.35 -5.89 5.52
CA ILE A 169 -22.89 -5.98 5.49
C ILE A 169 -22.25 -4.81 6.24
N GLU A 170 -22.75 -3.60 6.01
CA GLU A 170 -22.26 -2.39 6.68
C GLU A 170 -22.52 -2.44 8.19
N ALA A 171 -23.72 -2.85 8.61
CA ALA A 171 -24.06 -3.04 10.01
C ALA A 171 -23.20 -4.12 10.68
N ALA A 172 -22.95 -5.23 10.00
CA ALA A 172 -22.09 -6.30 10.50
C ALA A 172 -20.63 -5.84 10.65
N ALA A 173 -20.07 -5.15 9.65
CA ALA A 173 -18.71 -4.61 9.72
C ALA A 173 -18.54 -3.58 10.86
N LYS A 174 -19.57 -2.76 11.10
CA LYS A 174 -19.58 -1.84 12.23
C LYS A 174 -19.61 -2.57 13.57
N ALA A 175 -20.48 -3.58 13.72
CA ALA A 175 -20.57 -4.37 14.94
C ALA A 175 -19.25 -5.10 15.25
N GLU A 176 -18.60 -5.68 14.24
CA GLU A 176 -17.28 -6.32 14.37
C GLU A 176 -16.21 -5.33 14.84
N THR A 177 -16.19 -4.11 14.27
CA THR A 177 -15.24 -3.06 14.66
C THR A 177 -15.48 -2.60 16.10
N ASP A 178 -16.74 -2.40 16.48
CA ASP A 178 -17.12 -1.97 17.84
C ASP A 178 -16.74 -3.07 18.87
N GLU A 179 -16.99 -4.34 18.56
CA GLU A 179 -16.58 -5.48 19.41
C GLU A 179 -15.05 -5.57 19.56
N ALA A 180 -14.31 -5.44 18.45
CA ALA A 180 -12.84 -5.46 18.49
C ALA A 180 -12.28 -4.32 19.35
N PHE A 181 -12.93 -3.15 19.35
CA PHE A 181 -12.54 -2.02 20.18
C PHE A 181 -12.74 -2.31 21.68
N GLU A 182 -13.89 -2.89 22.04
CA GLU A 182 -14.17 -3.28 23.43
C GLU A 182 -13.16 -4.33 23.93
N VAL A 183 -12.86 -5.34 23.12
CA VAL A 183 -11.83 -6.35 23.45
C VAL A 183 -10.49 -5.66 23.67
N ALA A 184 -10.02 -4.86 22.72
CA ALA A 184 -8.71 -4.20 22.80
C ALA A 184 -8.58 -3.25 24.01
N LEU A 185 -9.66 -2.59 24.43
CA LEU A 185 -9.67 -1.72 25.62
C LEU A 185 -9.75 -2.51 26.93
N SER A 186 -10.31 -3.72 26.89
CA SER A 186 -10.42 -4.60 28.05
C SER A 186 -9.15 -5.41 28.33
N ASP A 187 -8.28 -5.57 27.33
CA ASP A 187 -7.04 -6.32 27.46
C ASP A 187 -6.10 -5.66 28.49
N PRO A 188 -5.50 -6.44 29.40
CA PRO A 188 -4.53 -5.90 30.34
C PRO A 188 -3.31 -5.37 29.59
N MET A 189 -2.73 -4.29 30.10
CA MET A 189 -1.47 -3.77 29.58
C MET A 189 -0.39 -4.87 29.63
N PRO A 190 0.44 -5.01 28.57
CA PRO A 190 1.50 -6.02 28.57
C PRO A 190 2.52 -5.76 29.67
N GLU A 191 2.97 -6.84 30.31
CA GLU A 191 4.17 -6.80 31.15
C GLU A 191 5.39 -6.95 30.25
N PHE A 192 6.22 -5.91 30.18
CA PHE A 192 7.46 -5.95 29.41
C PHE A 192 8.55 -6.67 30.23
N LEU A 193 8.98 -7.82 29.73
CA LEU A 193 10.14 -8.54 30.25
C LEU A 193 11.35 -8.27 29.34
N VAL A 194 12.51 -8.08 29.96
CA VAL A 194 13.77 -8.02 29.22
C VAL A 194 14.16 -9.43 28.82
N ASP A 195 14.23 -9.69 27.52
CA ASP A 195 14.91 -10.87 27.00
C ASP A 195 16.43 -10.59 27.01
N GLU A 196 17.15 -11.19 27.96
CA GLU A 196 18.59 -11.00 28.09
C GLU A 196 19.36 -11.44 26.83
N ALA A 197 18.84 -12.41 26.05
CA ALA A 197 19.47 -12.83 24.81
C ALA A 197 19.36 -11.76 23.70
N CYS A 198 18.42 -10.83 23.83
CA CYS A 198 18.20 -9.72 22.91
C CYS A 198 18.53 -8.36 23.53
N ASN A 199 19.16 -8.33 24.71
CA ASN A 199 19.50 -7.09 25.41
C ASN A 199 20.68 -6.39 24.69
N PRO A 200 20.44 -5.25 24.00
CA PRO A 200 21.48 -4.56 23.24
C PRO A 200 22.54 -3.91 24.13
N TYR A 201 22.33 -3.92 25.45
CA TYR A 201 23.24 -3.42 26.48
C TYR A 201 23.83 -4.54 27.34
N SER A 202 23.63 -5.81 27.00
CA SER A 202 24.33 -6.88 27.70
C SER A 202 25.83 -6.76 27.43
N GLU A 203 26.65 -6.76 28.49
CA GLU A 203 28.12 -6.70 28.39
C GLU A 203 28.73 -8.02 27.83
N THR A 204 27.90 -8.94 27.34
CA THR A 204 28.27 -10.30 26.93
C THR A 204 28.20 -10.50 25.41
N HIS A 205 28.75 -9.56 24.64
CA HIS A 205 29.10 -9.75 23.24
C HIS A 205 30.62 -9.65 23.03
#